data_AF-A0A662UWB8-F1
#
_entry.id   AF-A0A662UWB8-F1
#
_cell.length_a   1.000
_cell.length_b   1.000
_cell.length_c   1.000
_cell.angle_alpha   90.00
_cell.angle_beta   90.00
_cell.angle_gamma   90.00
#
_symmetry.space_group_name_H-M   'P 1'
#
loop_
_entity.id
_entity.type
_entity.pdbx_description
1 polymer ?
#
loop_
_entity_poly.entity_id
_entity_poly.type
_entity_poly.pdbx_seq_one_letter_code
_entity_poly.pdbx_strand_id
1 'polypeptide(L)' 'MSERKTAKEIVLETLKKEKRPLTPKEIQKLTNLNYNTIRGRLQDLKKEGLVVRTENGWIYKEYLKK' A
#
# COMPACT_ATOMS: atom_id res chain seq x y z
N MET A 1 -14.37 -20.89 -0.72
CA MET A 1 -15.00 -19.56 -0.72
C MET A 1 -13.94 -18.56 -1.15
N SER A 2 -14.12 -17.87 -2.28
CA SER A 2 -13.15 -16.88 -2.75
C SER A 2 -13.32 -15.61 -1.94
N GLU A 3 -12.58 -15.47 -0.84
CA GLU A 3 -12.49 -14.21 -0.11
C GLU A 3 -11.98 -13.14 -1.07
N ARG A 4 -12.88 -12.24 -1.48
CA ARG A 4 -12.50 -11.06 -2.26
C ARG A 4 -11.65 -10.20 -1.34
N LYS A 5 -10.33 -10.24 -1.54
CA LYS A 5 -9.40 -9.34 -0.86
C LYS A 5 -9.91 -7.91 -0.99
N THR A 6 -10.00 -7.22 0.13
CA THR A 6 -10.42 -5.83 0.18
C THR A 6 -9.40 -4.94 -0.51
N ALA A 7 -9.82 -3.76 -0.99
CA ALA A 7 -8.90 -2.78 -1.57
C ALA A 7 -7.72 -2.45 -0.63
N LYS A 8 -7.95 -2.49 0.68
CA LYS A 8 -6.92 -2.27 1.70
C LYS A 8 -5.87 -3.38 1.71
N GLU A 9 -6.31 -4.63 1.68
CA GLU A 9 -5.42 -5.80 1.64
C GLU A 9 -4.63 -5.83 0.34
N ILE A 10 -5.27 -5.54 -0.80
CA ILE A 10 -4.60 -5.46 -2.11
C ILE A 10 -3.47 -4.43 -2.07
N VAL A 11 -3.72 -3.23 -1.54
CA VAL A 11 -2.69 -2.19 -1.39
C VAL A 11 -1.55 -2.66 -0.47
N LEU A 12 -1.87 -3.28 0.67
CA LEU A 12 -0.88 -3.78 1.61
C LEU A 12 -0.02 -4.90 1.00
N GLU A 13 -0.62 -5.85 0.31
CA GLU A 13 0.08 -6.94 -0.38
C GLU A 13 0.99 -6.41 -1.49
N THR A 14 0.55 -5.40 -2.23
CA THR A 14 1.36 -4.76 -3.27
C THR A 14 2.64 -4.17 -2.67
N LEU A 15 2.52 -3.47 -1.55
CA LEU A 15 3.66 -2.92 -0.83
C LEU A 15 4.57 -4.01 -0.25
N LYS A 16 3.99 -5.12 0.24
CA LYS A 16 4.75 -6.30 0.71
C LYS A 16 5.51 -6.98 -0.44
N LYS A 17 4.91 -7.07 -1.63
CA LYS A 17 5.51 -7.74 -2.79
C LYS A 17 6.66 -6.96 -3.40
N GLU A 18 6.48 -5.65 -3.55
CA GLU A 18 7.48 -4.78 -4.21
C GLU A 18 8.69 -4.48 -3.33
N LYS A 19 8.55 -4.53 -1.99
CA LYS A 19 9.63 -4.28 -1.02
C LYS A 19 10.38 -2.95 -1.18
N ARG A 20 9.80 -2.00 -1.92
CA ARG A 20 10.33 -0.65 -2.17
C ARG A 20 9.24 0.39 -1.93
N PRO A 21 9.61 1.67 -1.72
CA PRO A 21 8.65 2.75 -1.69
C PRO A 21 7.90 2.83 -3.03
N LEU A 22 6.58 2.88 -2.98
CA LEU A 22 5.73 3.07 -4.16
C LEU A 22 4.90 4.34 -4.01
N THR A 23 4.82 5.11 -5.08
CA THR A 23 3.89 6.22 -5.17
C THR A 23 2.45 5.72 -5.35
N PRO A 24 1.42 6.51 -4.96
CA PRO A 24 0.03 6.13 -5.21
C PRO A 24 -0.29 5.88 -6.69
N LYS A 25 0.44 6.51 -7.62
CA LYS A 25 0.31 6.26 -9.07
C LYS A 25 0.87 4.89 -9.48
N GLU A 26 1.99 4.46 -8.90
CA GLU A 26 2.52 3.11 -9.14
C GLU A 26 1.59 2.05 -8.58
N ILE A 27 1.10 2.24 -7.35
CA ILE A 27 0.12 1.34 -6.73
C ILE A 27 -1.14 1.24 -7.60
N GLN A 28 -1.61 2.36 -8.16
CA GLN A 28 -2.72 2.38 -9.10
C GLN A 28 -2.45 1.53 -10.34
N LYS A 29 -1.27 1.65 -10.96
CA LYS A 29 -0.89 0.84 -12.13
C LYS A 29 -0.82 -0.65 -11.80
N LEU A 30 -0.38 -1.01 -10.60
CA LEU A 30 -0.21 -2.41 -10.16
C LEU A 30 -1.52 -3.07 -9.73
N THR A 31 -2.42 -2.30 -9.12
CA THR A 31 -3.65 -2.83 -8.49
C THR A 31 -4.91 -2.56 -9.28
N ASN A 32 -4.83 -1.67 -10.28
CA ASN A 32 -5.97 -1.12 -11.01
C ASN A 32 -7.06 -0.51 -10.11
N LEU A 33 -6.71 -0.14 -8.87
CA LEU A 33 -7.62 0.53 -7.93
C LEU A 33 -7.68 2.03 -8.23
N ASN A 34 -8.80 2.65 -7.86
CA ASN A 34 -8.95 4.10 -7.96
C ASN A 34 -7.90 4.81 -7.07
N TYR A 35 -7.25 5.84 -7.61
CA TYR A 35 -6.28 6.68 -6.92
C TYR A 35 -6.77 7.19 -5.56
N ASN A 36 -8.04 7.62 -5.47
CA ASN A 36 -8.65 8.13 -4.23
C ASN A 36 -8.83 7.01 -3.21
N THR A 37 -9.24 5.82 -3.66
CA THR A 37 -9.31 4.62 -2.82
C THR A 37 -7.94 4.27 -2.26
N ILE A 38 -6.90 4.28 -3.11
CA ILE A 38 -5.52 4.01 -2.68
C ILE A 38 -5.07 5.01 -1.64
N ARG A 39 -5.27 6.32 -1.86
CA ARG A 39 -4.93 7.35 -0.86
C ARG A 39 -5.64 7.12 0.47
N GLY A 40 -6.95 6.82 0.44
CA GLY A 40 -7.71 6.49 1.65
C GLY A 40 -7.13 5.29 2.38
N ARG A 41 -6.90 4.18 1.66
CA ARG A 41 -6.36 2.94 2.26
C ARG A 41 -4.94 3.08 2.77
N LEU A 42 -4.08 3.83 2.09
CA LEU A 42 -2.74 4.14 2.59
C LEU A 42 -2.80 4.91 3.91
N GLN A 43 -3.76 5.82 4.04
CA GLN A 43 -3.95 6.57 5.28
C GLN A 43 -4.49 5.70 6.41
N ASP A 44 -5.43 4.79 6.12
CA ASP A 44 -5.90 3.77 7.07
C ASP A 44 -4.72 2.89 7.55
N LEU A 45 -3.95 2.34 6.60
CA LEU A 45 -2.78 1.49 6.89
C LEU A 45 -1.69 2.25 7.66
N LYS A 46 -1.54 3.55 7.44
CA LYS A 46 -0.62 4.40 8.20
C LYS A 46 -1.06 4.54 9.64
N LYS A 47 -2.36 4.79 9.88
CA LYS A 47 -2.93 4.90 11.23
C LYS A 47 -2.76 3.59 12.01
N GLU A 48 -2.85 2.46 11.33
CA GLU A 48 -2.60 1.13 11.89
C GLU A 48 -1.11 0.80 12.05
N GLY A 49 -0.22 1.69 11.60
CA GLY A 49 1.23 1.50 11.73
C GLY A 49 1.79 0.38 10.84
N LEU A 50 1.08 -0.03 9.79
CA LEU A 50 1.52 -1.08 8.85
C LEU A 50 2.41 -0.53 7.74
N VAL A 51 2.18 0.72 7.33
CA VAL A 51 2.94 1.37 6.26
C VAL A 51 3.47 2.72 6.73
N VAL A 52 4.54 3.18 6.10
CA VAL A 52 5.18 4.46 6.37
C VAL A 52 5.28 5.24 5.07
N ARG A 53 5.07 6.55 5.15
CA ARG A 53 5.30 7.47 4.04
C ARG A 53 6.74 7.96 4.11
N THR A 54 7.49 7.74 3.06
CA THR A 54 8.83 8.26 2.82
C THR A 54 8.77 9.36 1.75
N GLU A 55 9.89 10.02 1.47
CA GLU A 55 10.01 11.00 0.38
C GLU A 55 9.73 10.36 -0.99
N ASN A 56 10.12 9.10 -1.16
CA ASN A 56 9.98 8.35 -2.40
C ASN A 56 8.62 7.63 -2.55
N GLY A 57 7.74 7.69 -1.54
CA GLY A 57 6.40 7.10 -1.62
C GLY A 57 5.95 6.42 -0.32
N TRP A 58 5.27 5.29 -0.46
CA TRP A 58 4.75 4.49 0.64
C TRP A 58 5.47 3.15 0.68
N ILE A 59 5.90 2.71 1.85
CA ILE A 59 6.57 1.43 2.05
C ILE A 59 5.96 0.68 3.22
N TYR A 60 6.00 -0.65 3.17
CA TYR A 60 5.66 -1.47 4.32
C TYR A 60 6.67 -1.26 5.45
N LYS A 61 6.18 -1.00 6.67
CA LYS A 61 7.00 -0.55 7.81
C LYS A 61 8.15 -1.50 8.13
N GLU A 62 7.96 -2.80 7.96
CA GLU A 62 8.99 -3.81 8.23
C GLU A 62 10.21 -3.69 7.30
N TYR A 63 10.06 -3.10 6.11
CA TYR A 63 11.20 -2.92 5.20
C TYR A 63 12.05 -1.68 5.49
N LEU A 64 11.62 -0.82 6.42
CA LEU A 64 12.44 0.29 6.92
C LEU A 64 13.38 -0.14 8.07
N LYS A 65 13.18 -1.34 8.63
CA LYS A 65 13.94 -1.84 9.78
C LYS A 65 15.16 -2.69 9.41
N LYS A 66 15.55 -2.72 8.13
CA LYS A 66 16.69 -3.49 7.63
C LYS A 66 17.77 -2.54 7.15
#